data_AF-A0A9D2GH32-F1
#
_entry.id   AF-A0A9D2GH32-F1
#
_cell.length_a   1.000
_cell.length_b   1.000
_cell.length_c   1.000
_cell.angle_alpha   90.00
_cell.angle_beta   90.00
_cell.angle_gamma   90.00
#
_symmetry.space_group_name_H-M   'P 1'
#
loop_
_entity.id
_entity.type
_entity.pdbx_description
1 polymer ?
#
loop_
_entity_poly.entity_id
_entity_poly.type
_entity_poly.pdbx_seq_one_letter_code
_entity_poly.pdbx_strand_id
1 'polypeptide(L)'
;IGYELKESEIQKIFVLRERSVVRDVIRLASEVGEDYFNLTKNIVSYAVETYRMKLMDHIYLALTDHLAFTEKRLRDHVVIENFYTADLRRFNPEEYDVARYGAKLFQERFGMELPEGEIGNIAFHFINAQKNGQFEERNREIDEVVGQILNIVRYGLKISSLEEGITYSRLLTHLRLFVSRLLRGQMTDEDQEDALRRRILEMCPEEYACVERIGRFVLAKYGKQITKQEELYLTIHLHQLMTEKRKETRE
;
A
#
# COMPACT_ATOMS: atom_id res chain seq x y z
N ILE A 1 -12.44 -32.67 35.11
CA ILE A 1 -11.01 -32.27 35.09
C ILE A 1 -10.97 -30.90 34.44
N GLY A 2 -10.45 -29.89 35.14
CA GLY A 2 -10.38 -28.53 34.63
C GLY A 2 -9.61 -27.68 35.62
N TYR A 3 -8.51 -27.08 35.15
CA TYR A 3 -7.80 -26.05 35.88
C TYR A 3 -8.60 -24.76 35.78
N GLU A 4 -8.96 -24.16 36.91
CA GLU A 4 -9.59 -22.84 36.95
C GLU A 4 -8.48 -21.79 36.78
N LEU A 5 -8.45 -21.13 35.62
CA LEU A 5 -7.52 -20.04 35.36
C LEU A 5 -7.83 -18.87 36.29
N LYS A 6 -6.83 -18.43 37.05
CA LYS A 6 -6.91 -17.21 37.85
C LYS A 6 -6.79 -16.00 36.93
N GLU A 7 -7.45 -14.89 37.26
CA GLU A 7 -7.34 -13.65 36.47
C GLU A 7 -5.89 -13.19 36.27
N SER A 8 -5.01 -13.45 37.24
CA SER A 8 -3.57 -13.16 37.17
C SER A 8 -2.82 -13.95 36.08
N GLU A 9 -3.38 -15.06 35.61
CA GLU A 9 -2.82 -15.92 34.57
C GLU A 9 -3.34 -15.52 33.17
N ILE A 10 -4.38 -14.69 33.13
CA ILE A 10 -5.03 -14.27 31.90
C ILE A 10 -4.37 -12.99 31.40
N GLN A 11 -3.49 -13.11 30.40
CA GLN A 11 -2.85 -11.94 29.79
C GLN A 11 -3.81 -11.09 28.94
N LYS A 12 -4.79 -11.70 28.26
CA LYS A 12 -5.76 -10.99 27.42
C LYS A 12 -6.95 -11.88 27.08
N ILE A 13 -8.17 -11.34 27.18
CA ILE A 13 -9.40 -12.04 26.80
C ILE A 13 -9.81 -11.59 25.39
N PHE A 14 -9.94 -12.54 24.47
CA PHE A 14 -10.50 -12.30 23.14
C PHE A 14 -11.95 -12.74 23.11
N VAL A 15 -12.86 -11.78 22.88
CA VAL A 15 -14.30 -12.05 22.76
C VAL A 15 -14.69 -12.02 21.29
N LEU A 16 -14.67 -13.19 20.65
CA LEU A 16 -15.16 -13.37 19.29
C LEU A 16 -16.70 -13.42 19.32
N ARG A 17 -17.35 -12.46 18.65
CA ARG A 17 -18.82 -12.31 18.69
C ARG A 17 -19.56 -13.30 17.78
N GLU A 18 -18.90 -13.83 16.76
CA GLU A 18 -19.50 -14.77 15.81
C GLU A 18 -19.26 -16.24 16.20
N ARG A 19 -20.35 -17.00 16.37
CA ARG A 19 -20.30 -18.41 16.78
C ARG A 19 -19.58 -19.33 15.80
N SER A 20 -19.59 -19.01 14.50
CA SER A 20 -18.84 -19.74 13.46
C SER A 20 -17.33 -19.58 13.65
N VAL A 21 -16.87 -18.34 13.78
CA VAL A 21 -15.45 -18.00 13.97
C VAL A 21 -14.90 -18.65 15.24
N VAL A 22 -15.68 -18.68 16.33
CA VAL A 22 -15.28 -19.38 17.57
C VAL A 22 -15.00 -20.87 17.33
N ARG A 23 -15.83 -21.54 16.53
CA ARG A 23 -15.65 -22.97 16.23
C ARG A 23 -14.38 -23.21 15.41
N ASP A 24 -14.13 -22.39 14.40
CA ASP A 24 -12.95 -22.52 13.55
C ASP A 24 -11.67 -22.21 14.32
N VAL A 25 -11.70 -21.25 15.25
CA VAL A 25 -10.57 -20.95 16.15
C VAL A 25 -10.30 -22.12 17.09
N ILE A 26 -11.34 -22.76 17.67
CA ILE A 26 -11.15 -23.94 18.54
C ILE A 26 -10.54 -25.11 17.74
N ARG A 27 -10.98 -25.32 16.50
CA ARG A 27 -10.40 -26.35 15.62
C ARG A 27 -8.93 -26.03 15.34
N LEU A 28 -8.63 -24.81 14.90
CA LEU A 28 -7.26 -24.40 14.59
C LEU A 28 -6.34 -24.50 15.82
N ALA A 29 -6.83 -24.12 17.01
CA ALA A 29 -6.08 -24.24 18.26
C ALA A 29 -5.81 -25.69 18.67
N SER A 30 -6.58 -26.66 18.16
CA SER A 30 -6.33 -28.09 18.37
C SER A 30 -5.29 -28.66 17.40
N GLU A 31 -5.07 -27.98 16.27
CA GLU A 31 -4.20 -28.41 15.17
C GLU A 31 -2.85 -27.68 15.15
N VAL A 32 -2.82 -26.46 15.70
CA VAL A 32 -1.69 -25.52 15.61
C VAL A 32 -1.18 -25.16 17.01
N GLY A 33 0.15 -25.11 17.16
CA GLY A 33 0.79 -24.75 18.42
C GLY A 33 0.52 -23.31 18.87
N GLU A 34 0.56 -23.06 20.18
CA GLU A 34 0.33 -21.74 20.79
C GLU A 34 1.25 -20.65 20.21
N ASP A 35 2.45 -21.03 19.82
CA ASP A 35 3.47 -20.17 19.21
C ASP A 35 2.93 -19.34 18.04
N TYR A 36 2.10 -19.94 17.19
CA TYR A 36 1.54 -19.24 16.02
C TYR A 36 0.48 -18.22 16.44
N PHE A 37 -0.35 -18.53 17.45
CA PHE A 37 -1.32 -17.58 17.98
C PHE A 37 -0.64 -16.38 18.63
N ASN A 38 0.42 -16.63 19.41
CA ASN A 38 1.21 -15.58 20.04
C ASN A 38 1.93 -14.71 19.00
N LEU A 39 2.49 -15.33 17.96
CA LEU A 39 3.09 -14.62 16.83
C LEU A 39 2.04 -13.72 16.14
N THR A 40 0.91 -14.28 15.71
CA THR A 40 -0.19 -13.53 15.09
C THR A 40 -0.65 -12.37 15.97
N LYS A 41 -0.81 -12.60 17.27
CA LYS A 41 -1.20 -11.56 18.23
C LYS A 41 -0.22 -10.39 18.24
N ASN A 42 1.09 -10.66 18.22
CA ASN A 42 2.11 -9.62 18.24
C ASN A 42 2.10 -8.81 16.93
N ILE A 43 1.97 -9.48 15.78
CA ILE A 43 1.90 -8.82 14.47
C ILE A 43 0.65 -7.93 14.37
N VAL A 44 -0.51 -8.46 14.75
CA VAL A 44 -1.77 -7.70 14.75
C VAL A 44 -1.70 -6.53 15.73
N SER A 45 -1.09 -6.71 16.89
CA SER A 45 -0.92 -5.62 17.87
C SER A 45 -0.04 -4.50 17.30
N TYR A 46 1.07 -4.83 16.63
CA TYR A 46 1.90 -3.85 15.93
C TYR A 46 1.12 -3.07 14.87
N ALA A 47 0.29 -3.75 14.07
CA ALA A 47 -0.56 -3.11 13.07
C ALA A 47 -1.55 -2.10 13.68
N VAL A 48 -2.18 -2.47 14.79
CA VAL A 48 -3.16 -1.61 15.48
C VAL A 48 -2.50 -0.48 16.25
N GLU A 49 -1.38 -0.73 16.93
CA GLU A 49 -0.72 0.26 17.78
C GLU A 49 0.06 1.28 16.97
N THR A 50 0.80 0.84 15.94
CA THR A 50 1.65 1.71 15.11
C THR A 50 0.83 2.47 14.06
N TYR A 51 -0.07 1.78 13.36
CA TYR A 51 -0.79 2.33 12.20
C TYR A 51 -2.28 2.58 12.45
N ARG A 52 -2.79 2.27 13.65
CA ARG A 52 -4.22 2.42 14.00
C ARG A 52 -5.16 1.69 13.04
N MET A 53 -4.69 0.58 12.45
CA MET A 53 -5.51 -0.23 11.55
C MET A 53 -6.73 -0.76 12.28
N LYS A 54 -7.91 -0.58 11.70
CA LYS A 54 -9.14 -1.20 12.21
C LYS A 54 -9.31 -2.53 11.50
N LEU A 55 -9.08 -3.63 12.21
CA LEU A 55 -9.05 -4.96 11.62
C LEU A 55 -10.27 -5.79 12.04
N MET A 56 -10.74 -6.62 11.13
CA MET A 56 -11.75 -7.64 11.36
C MET A 56 -11.16 -8.80 12.15
N ASP A 57 -11.92 -9.34 13.09
CA ASP A 57 -11.42 -10.33 14.05
C ASP A 57 -11.01 -11.64 13.36
N HIS A 58 -11.48 -11.91 12.14
CA HIS A 58 -11.06 -13.06 11.34
C HIS A 58 -9.55 -13.05 11.00
N ILE A 59 -8.87 -11.90 11.09
CA ILE A 59 -7.41 -11.81 10.86
C ILE A 59 -6.64 -12.76 11.77
N TYR A 60 -7.09 -12.95 13.01
CA TYR A 60 -6.43 -13.82 13.97
C TYR A 60 -6.48 -15.28 13.52
N LEU A 61 -7.57 -15.70 12.88
CA LEU A 61 -7.70 -17.05 12.34
C LEU A 61 -6.89 -17.20 11.06
N ALA A 62 -7.13 -16.32 10.08
CA ALA A 62 -6.55 -16.42 8.75
C ALA A 62 -5.01 -16.29 8.78
N LEU A 63 -4.46 -15.36 9.56
CA LEU A 63 -3.02 -15.18 9.66
C LEU A 63 -2.35 -16.32 10.44
N THR A 64 -2.98 -16.84 11.49
CA THR A 64 -2.43 -17.98 12.25
C THR A 64 -2.35 -19.23 11.38
N ASP A 65 -3.43 -19.55 10.65
CA ASP A 65 -3.46 -20.67 9.72
C ASP A 65 -2.41 -20.50 8.61
N HIS A 66 -2.31 -19.30 8.04
CA HIS A 66 -1.31 -18.98 7.03
C HIS A 66 0.12 -19.17 7.54
N LEU A 67 0.47 -18.63 8.72
CA LEU A 67 1.83 -18.76 9.27
C LEU A 67 2.18 -20.22 9.59
N ALA A 68 1.24 -20.98 10.15
CA ALA A 68 1.42 -22.40 10.42
C ALA A 68 1.62 -23.21 9.12
N PHE A 69 0.85 -22.92 8.09
CA PHE A 69 1.00 -23.58 6.80
C PHE A 69 2.28 -23.17 6.08
N THR A 70 2.66 -21.89 6.15
CA THR A 70 3.92 -21.38 5.58
C THR A 70 5.13 -22.08 6.21
N GLU A 71 5.14 -22.23 7.53
CA GLU A 71 6.19 -22.97 8.26
C GLU A 71 6.35 -24.40 7.74
N LYS A 72 5.23 -25.13 7.66
CA LYS A 72 5.19 -26.50 7.15
C LYS A 72 5.73 -26.59 5.72
N ARG A 73 5.28 -25.68 4.83
CA ARG A 73 5.73 -25.65 3.43
C ARG A 73 7.22 -25.36 3.30
N LEU A 74 7.76 -24.46 4.11
CA LEU A 74 9.19 -24.12 4.06
C LEU A 74 10.05 -25.30 4.51
N ARG A 75 9.60 -26.09 5.49
CA ARG A 75 10.26 -27.36 5.86
C ARG A 75 10.24 -28.37 4.71
N ASP A 76 9.17 -28.40 3.92
CA ASP A 76 9.04 -29.23 2.73
C ASP A 76 9.74 -28.62 1.49
N HIS A 77 10.49 -27.52 1.65
CA HIS A 77 11.18 -26.78 0.60
C HIS A 77 10.26 -26.25 -0.51
N VAL A 78 8.98 -26.01 -0.19
CA VAL A 78 8.00 -25.40 -1.09
C VAL A 78 7.94 -23.89 -0.84
N VAL A 79 8.34 -23.11 -1.83
CA VAL A 79 8.32 -21.64 -1.80
C VAL A 79 7.17 -21.12 -2.66
N ILE A 80 6.40 -20.18 -2.11
CA ILE A 80 5.39 -19.45 -2.88
C ILE A 80 5.94 -18.09 -3.30
N GLU A 81 5.85 -17.82 -4.60
CA GLU A 81 6.16 -16.51 -5.17
C GLU A 81 4.95 -15.58 -5.10
N ASN A 82 5.21 -14.31 -4.82
CA ASN A 82 4.25 -13.23 -4.96
C ASN A 82 4.86 -12.17 -5.86
N PHE A 83 4.28 -12.00 -7.06
CA PHE A 83 4.80 -11.07 -8.06
C PHE A 83 4.43 -9.60 -7.77
N TYR A 84 3.58 -9.34 -6.78
CA TYR A 84 3.07 -8.02 -6.42
C TYR A 84 3.77 -7.40 -5.21
N THR A 85 4.77 -8.06 -4.62
CA THR A 85 5.41 -7.57 -3.40
C THR A 85 6.01 -6.16 -3.57
N ALA A 86 6.60 -5.87 -4.73
CA ALA A 86 7.13 -4.55 -5.03
C ALA A 86 6.04 -3.47 -5.08
N ASP A 87 4.86 -3.81 -5.61
CA ASP A 87 3.72 -2.90 -5.69
C ASP A 87 3.07 -2.73 -4.32
N LEU A 88 2.91 -3.79 -3.55
CA LEU A 88 2.45 -3.73 -2.15
C LEU A 88 3.34 -2.80 -1.32
N ARG A 89 4.67 -2.92 -1.43
CA ARG A 89 5.60 -2.02 -0.74
C ARG A 89 5.40 -0.55 -1.12
N ARG A 90 4.99 -0.27 -2.36
CA ARG A 90 4.81 1.09 -2.89
C ARG A 90 3.44 1.69 -2.54
N PHE A 91 2.38 0.94 -2.73
CA PHE A 91 0.99 1.41 -2.59
C PHE A 91 0.42 1.15 -1.20
N ASN A 92 0.89 0.10 -0.53
CA ASN A 92 0.47 -0.35 0.79
C ASN A 92 1.65 -0.47 1.77
N PRO A 93 2.43 0.61 1.96
CA PRO A 93 3.65 0.57 2.75
C PRO A 93 3.39 0.25 4.23
N GLU A 94 2.22 0.57 4.76
CA GLU A 94 1.84 0.29 6.15
C GLU A 94 1.62 -1.22 6.33
N GLU A 95 0.81 -1.82 5.46
CA GLU A 95 0.52 -3.26 5.48
C GLU A 95 1.78 -4.08 5.18
N TYR A 96 2.62 -3.60 4.27
CA TYR A 96 3.91 -4.23 3.96
C TYR A 96 4.92 -4.12 5.12
N ASP A 97 4.96 -3.00 5.86
CA ASP A 97 5.83 -2.90 7.03
C ASP A 97 5.37 -3.83 8.16
N VAL A 98 4.06 -3.93 8.41
CA VAL A 98 3.49 -4.92 9.33
C VAL A 98 3.89 -6.34 8.92
N ALA A 99 3.84 -6.65 7.62
CA ALA A 99 4.26 -7.96 7.13
C ALA A 99 5.74 -8.24 7.33
N ARG A 100 6.60 -7.25 7.10
CA ARG A 100 8.04 -7.34 7.38
C ARG A 100 8.33 -7.54 8.87
N TYR A 101 7.60 -6.84 9.73
CA TYR A 101 7.67 -7.05 11.18
C TYR A 101 7.27 -8.50 11.53
N GLY A 102 6.22 -9.02 10.91
CA GLY A 102 5.82 -10.42 11.07
C GLY A 102 6.86 -11.43 10.59
N ALA A 103 7.50 -11.18 9.45
CA ALA A 103 8.59 -12.02 8.96
C ALA A 103 9.79 -12.05 9.92
N LYS A 104 10.13 -10.89 10.52
CA LYS A 104 11.18 -10.82 11.55
C LYS A 104 10.82 -11.67 12.78
N LEU A 105 9.61 -11.50 13.31
CA LEU A 105 9.17 -12.29 14.47
C LEU A 105 9.10 -13.80 14.17
N PHE A 106 8.71 -14.16 12.94
CA PHE A 106 8.67 -15.54 12.49
C PHE A 106 10.07 -16.16 12.47
N GLN A 107 11.06 -15.44 11.93
CA GLN A 107 12.45 -15.87 11.94
C GLN A 107 12.99 -16.04 13.37
N GLU A 108 12.70 -15.09 14.26
CA GLU A 108 13.10 -15.16 15.66
C GLU A 108 12.50 -16.37 16.39
N ARG A 109 11.25 -16.75 16.07
CA ARG A 109 10.57 -17.87 16.72
C ARG A 109 10.95 -19.23 16.16
N PHE A 110 11.04 -19.36 14.84
CA PHE A 110 11.17 -20.66 14.16
C PHE A 110 12.53 -20.88 13.51
N GLY A 111 13.43 -19.88 13.52
CA GLY A 111 14.75 -19.98 12.92
C GLY A 111 14.74 -20.08 11.39
N MET A 112 13.63 -19.69 10.75
CA MET A 112 13.44 -19.77 9.30
C MET A 112 13.13 -18.41 8.71
N GLU A 113 13.85 -18.04 7.65
CA GLU A 113 13.61 -16.82 6.90
C GLU A 113 12.42 -17.00 5.97
N LEU A 114 11.49 -16.04 6.00
CA LEU A 114 10.39 -16.00 5.06
C LEU A 114 10.87 -15.43 3.72
N PRO A 115 10.59 -16.10 2.59
CA PRO A 115 10.80 -15.54 1.26
C PRO A 115 10.01 -14.24 1.08
N GLU A 116 10.51 -13.35 0.22
CA GLU A 116 9.87 -12.06 -0.10
C GLU A 116 8.41 -12.22 -0.57
N GLY A 117 8.09 -13.34 -1.21
CA GLY A 117 6.72 -13.67 -1.60
C GLY A 117 5.75 -13.79 -0.43
N GLU A 118 6.21 -14.38 0.69
CA GLU A 118 5.39 -14.56 1.90
C GLU A 118 5.19 -13.25 2.65
N ILE A 119 6.15 -12.31 2.58
CA ILE A 119 5.95 -10.95 3.10
C ILE A 119 4.79 -10.29 2.35
N GLY A 120 4.72 -10.44 1.02
CA GLY A 120 3.58 -9.98 0.24
C GLY A 120 2.25 -10.64 0.65
N ASN A 121 2.25 -11.95 0.91
CA ASN A 121 1.05 -12.68 1.33
C ASN A 121 0.56 -12.26 2.71
N ILE A 122 1.46 -12.04 3.67
CA ILE A 122 1.12 -11.51 4.99
C ILE A 122 0.51 -10.11 4.84
N ALA A 123 1.08 -9.24 4.00
CA ALA A 123 0.52 -7.91 3.76
C ALA A 123 -0.92 -7.97 3.21
N PHE A 124 -1.21 -8.92 2.31
CA PHE A 124 -2.56 -9.14 1.79
C PHE A 124 -3.56 -9.52 2.88
N HIS A 125 -3.18 -10.31 3.90
CA HIS A 125 -4.06 -10.59 5.02
C HIS A 125 -4.50 -9.30 5.74
N PHE A 126 -3.58 -8.35 5.92
CA PHE A 126 -3.91 -7.05 6.54
C PHE A 126 -4.78 -6.17 5.65
N ILE A 127 -4.55 -6.15 4.34
CA ILE A 127 -5.40 -5.45 3.37
C ILE A 127 -6.83 -5.99 3.44
N ASN A 128 -6.99 -7.31 3.36
CA ASN A 128 -8.28 -7.98 3.32
C ASN A 128 -9.04 -7.87 4.65
N ALA A 129 -8.32 -7.71 5.76
CA ALA A 129 -8.91 -7.62 7.08
C ALA A 129 -9.37 -6.21 7.48
N GLN A 130 -9.20 -5.17 6.65
CA GLN A 130 -9.61 -3.81 7.06
C GLN A 130 -11.13 -3.69 7.24
N LYS A 131 -11.56 -3.21 8.41
CA LYS A 131 -12.97 -2.91 8.73
C LYS A 131 -13.46 -1.72 7.92
N ASN A 132 -14.76 -1.71 7.64
CA ASN A 132 -15.48 -0.59 7.00
C ASN A 132 -14.92 -0.17 5.63
N GLY A 133 -14.15 -1.04 4.96
CA GLY A 133 -13.55 -0.73 3.67
C GLY A 133 -12.57 0.44 3.71
N GLN A 134 -11.85 0.68 4.81
CA GLN A 134 -10.87 1.78 4.91
C GLN A 134 -9.84 1.77 3.78
N PHE A 135 -9.38 0.58 3.37
CA PHE A 135 -8.51 0.40 2.21
C PHE A 135 -9.20 0.88 0.92
N GLU A 136 -10.44 0.45 0.70
CA GLU A 136 -11.21 0.82 -0.49
C GLU A 136 -11.55 2.30 -0.51
N GLU A 137 -11.90 2.90 0.63
CA GLU A 137 -12.20 4.32 0.77
C GLU A 137 -10.97 5.17 0.42
N ARG A 138 -9.80 4.79 0.96
CA ARG A 138 -8.53 5.44 0.64
C ARG A 138 -8.21 5.36 -0.85
N ASN A 139 -8.37 4.18 -1.46
CA ASN A 139 -8.11 3.99 -2.88
C ASN A 139 -9.13 4.74 -3.76
N ARG A 140 -10.40 4.77 -3.37
CA ARG A 140 -11.44 5.58 -4.03
C ARG A 140 -11.08 7.06 -4.00
N GLU A 141 -10.62 7.57 -2.86
CA GLU A 141 -10.18 8.96 -2.75
C GLU A 141 -8.98 9.24 -3.67
N ILE A 142 -7.97 8.35 -3.68
CA ILE A 142 -6.82 8.48 -4.58
C ILE A 142 -7.28 8.52 -6.04
N ASP A 143 -8.11 7.57 -6.47
CA ASP A 143 -8.59 7.49 -7.85
C ASP A 143 -9.44 8.70 -8.25
N GLU A 144 -10.25 9.25 -7.34
CA GLU A 144 -11.03 10.46 -7.58
C GLU A 144 -10.12 11.67 -7.88
N VAL A 145 -9.08 11.87 -7.07
CA VAL A 145 -8.13 12.97 -7.23
C VAL A 145 -7.29 12.79 -8.48
N VAL A 146 -6.82 11.57 -8.74
CA VAL A 146 -6.10 11.24 -9.97
C VAL A 146 -6.98 11.53 -11.19
N GLY A 147 -8.25 11.15 -11.17
CA GLY A 147 -9.21 11.47 -12.23
C GLY A 147 -9.37 12.98 -12.44
N GLN A 148 -9.46 13.76 -11.36
CA GLN A 148 -9.52 15.23 -11.44
C GLN A 148 -8.24 15.84 -12.04
N ILE A 149 -7.07 15.33 -11.66
CA ILE A 149 -5.79 15.76 -12.25
C ILE A 149 -5.72 15.39 -13.73
N LEU A 150 -6.12 14.18 -14.11
CA LEU A 150 -6.16 13.76 -15.51
C LEU A 150 -7.12 14.64 -16.33
N ASN A 151 -8.23 15.11 -15.75
CA ASN A 151 -9.10 16.08 -16.41
C ASN A 151 -8.36 17.41 -16.68
N ILE A 152 -7.62 17.93 -15.69
CA ILE A 152 -6.80 19.14 -15.85
C ILE A 152 -5.78 18.95 -16.99
N VAL A 153 -5.15 17.76 -17.06
CA VAL A 153 -4.20 17.42 -18.12
C VAL A 153 -4.89 17.40 -19.49
N ARG A 154 -6.02 16.71 -19.64
CA ARG A 154 -6.74 16.62 -20.92
C ARG A 154 -7.14 17.99 -21.45
N TYR A 155 -7.76 18.84 -20.61
CA TYR A 155 -8.17 20.18 -21.03
C TYR A 155 -6.97 21.12 -21.19
N GLY A 156 -5.97 21.00 -20.32
CA GLY A 156 -4.80 21.86 -20.31
C GLY A 156 -3.89 21.67 -21.53
N LEU A 157 -3.80 20.44 -22.03
CA LEU A 157 -2.97 20.05 -23.17
C LEU A 157 -3.79 19.69 -24.43
N LYS A 158 -5.12 19.88 -24.40
CA LYS A 158 -6.05 19.62 -25.51
C LYS A 158 -5.96 18.18 -26.04
N ILE A 159 -5.84 17.21 -25.14
CA ILE A 159 -5.79 15.78 -25.47
C ILE A 159 -7.22 15.24 -25.53
N SER A 160 -7.60 14.66 -26.67
CA SER A 160 -8.94 14.08 -26.92
C SER A 160 -9.18 12.79 -26.14
N SER A 161 -8.20 11.89 -26.14
CA SER A 161 -8.23 10.61 -25.41
C SER A 161 -6.86 10.29 -24.81
N LEU A 162 -6.88 9.78 -23.58
CA LEU A 162 -5.71 9.17 -22.95
C LEU A 162 -5.82 7.67 -23.21
N GLU A 163 -5.00 7.17 -24.12
CA GLU A 163 -5.00 5.74 -24.47
C GLU A 163 -4.15 4.93 -23.48
N GLU A 164 -4.57 3.70 -23.24
CA GLU A 164 -3.88 2.76 -22.37
C GLU A 164 -2.59 2.25 -23.05
N GLY A 165 -1.53 3.04 -22.91
CA GLY A 165 -0.17 2.71 -23.33
C GLY A 165 0.84 2.75 -22.17
N ILE A 166 2.09 2.39 -22.45
CA ILE A 166 3.15 2.36 -21.42
C ILE A 166 3.39 3.74 -20.81
N THR A 167 3.40 4.80 -21.62
CA THR A 167 3.60 6.18 -21.14
C THR A 167 2.46 6.63 -20.25
N TYR A 168 1.21 6.32 -20.64
CA TYR A 168 0.05 6.62 -19.82
C TYR A 168 0.07 5.84 -18.50
N SER A 169 0.41 4.55 -18.52
CA SER A 169 0.55 3.72 -17.31
C SER A 169 1.63 4.27 -16.35
N ARG A 170 2.75 4.76 -16.88
CA ARG A 170 3.80 5.44 -16.08
C ARG A 170 3.29 6.73 -15.45
N LEU A 171 2.61 7.59 -16.22
CA LEU A 171 1.99 8.80 -15.69
C LEU A 171 0.96 8.47 -14.59
N LEU A 172 0.08 7.50 -14.83
CA LEU A 172 -0.95 7.08 -13.89
C LEU A 172 -0.33 6.56 -12.58
N THR A 173 0.71 5.74 -12.69
CA THR A 173 1.47 5.24 -11.53
C THR A 173 2.08 6.40 -10.74
N HIS A 174 2.73 7.35 -11.42
CA HIS A 174 3.29 8.52 -10.77
C HIS A 174 2.23 9.35 -10.05
N LEU A 175 1.09 9.61 -10.72
CA LEU A 175 -0.03 10.36 -10.14
C LEU A 175 -0.62 9.68 -8.91
N ARG A 176 -0.83 8.35 -8.94
CA ARG A 176 -1.31 7.60 -7.78
C ARG A 176 -0.35 7.70 -6.59
N LEU A 177 0.96 7.60 -6.84
CA LEU A 177 1.96 7.74 -5.78
C LEU A 177 2.04 9.16 -5.24
N PHE A 178 2.02 10.17 -6.12
CA PHE A 178 1.97 11.59 -5.76
C PHE A 178 0.73 11.89 -4.88
N VAL A 179 -0.46 11.48 -5.31
CA VAL A 179 -1.70 11.68 -4.57
C VAL A 179 -1.70 10.94 -3.24
N SER A 180 -1.19 9.70 -3.20
CA SER A 180 -1.03 8.95 -1.95
C SER A 180 -0.16 9.71 -0.93
N ARG A 181 0.99 10.26 -1.36
CA ARG A 181 1.85 11.10 -0.51
C ARG A 181 1.15 12.39 -0.08
N LEU A 182 0.43 13.04 -1.01
CA LEU A 182 -0.32 14.26 -0.76
C LEU A 182 -1.35 14.06 0.35
N LEU A 183 -2.19 13.01 0.25
CA LEU A 183 -3.23 12.71 1.23
C LEU A 183 -2.64 12.32 2.59
N ARG A 184 -1.54 11.57 2.61
CA ARG A 184 -0.81 11.21 3.84
C ARG A 184 -0.03 12.37 4.47
N GLY A 185 0.14 13.49 3.76
CA GLY A 185 0.95 14.62 4.24
C GLY A 185 2.45 14.34 4.25
N GLN A 186 2.92 13.44 3.39
CA GLN A 186 4.32 13.02 3.26
C GLN A 186 5.01 13.69 2.06
N MET A 187 4.60 14.93 1.74
CA MET A 187 5.24 15.73 0.72
C MET A 187 6.52 16.34 1.32
N THR A 188 7.66 15.68 1.12
CA THR A 188 8.96 16.20 1.53
C THR A 188 9.60 16.99 0.40
N ASP A 189 9.96 18.24 0.68
CA ASP A 189 10.82 19.03 -0.21
C ASP A 189 12.27 18.53 -0.07
N GLU A 190 12.81 18.00 -1.15
CA GLU A 190 14.26 17.95 -1.32
C GLU A 190 14.68 19.25 -2.00
N ASP A 191 15.19 20.19 -1.19
CA ASP A 191 15.80 21.42 -1.70
C ASP A 191 17.10 21.06 -2.44
N GLN A 192 16.97 20.81 -3.74
CA GLN A 192 18.08 20.93 -4.67
C GLN A 192 17.68 21.89 -5.78
N GLU A 193 18.28 23.07 -5.75
CA GLU A 193 18.17 24.07 -6.80
C GLU A 193 18.97 23.57 -8.02
N ASP A 194 18.36 22.71 -8.81
CA ASP A 194 19.04 22.09 -9.95
C ASP A 194 18.94 22.98 -11.20
N ALA A 195 20.09 23.38 -11.76
CA ALA A 195 20.18 24.06 -13.05
C ALA A 195 19.54 23.22 -14.17
N LEU A 196 19.55 21.89 -14.04
CA LEU A 196 18.88 20.97 -14.95
C LEU A 196 17.36 21.15 -14.93
N ARG A 197 16.76 21.34 -13.74
CA ARG A 197 15.32 21.56 -13.59
C ARG A 197 14.88 22.77 -14.41
N ARG A 198 15.55 23.92 -14.23
CA ARG A 198 15.23 25.15 -14.96
C ARG A 198 15.27 24.93 -16.47
N ARG A 199 16.31 24.29 -16.99
CA ARG A 199 16.42 23.97 -18.41
C ARG A 199 15.28 23.09 -18.91
N ILE A 200 14.90 22.04 -18.18
CA ILE A 200 13.80 21.15 -18.57
C ILE A 200 12.47 21.92 -18.63
N LEU A 201 12.20 22.77 -17.62
CA LEU A 201 10.98 23.57 -17.57
C LEU A 201 10.93 24.60 -18.71
N GLU A 202 12.06 25.22 -19.05
CA GLU A 202 12.17 26.13 -20.21
C GLU A 202 11.93 25.41 -21.55
N MET A 203 12.31 24.13 -21.67
CA MET A 203 12.08 23.33 -22.87
C MET A 203 10.63 22.85 -23.03
N CYS A 204 9.85 22.79 -21.95
CA CYS A 204 8.49 22.23 -21.93
C CYS A 204 7.46 23.24 -21.35
N PRO A 205 7.30 24.45 -21.95
CA PRO A 205 6.52 25.52 -21.34
C PRO A 205 5.01 25.22 -21.29
N GLU A 206 4.46 24.49 -22.26
CA GLU A 206 3.04 24.13 -22.29
C GLU A 206 2.72 23.09 -21.20
N GLU A 207 3.57 22.07 -21.08
CA GLU A 207 3.46 21.03 -20.07
C GLU A 207 3.67 21.58 -18.67
N TYR A 208 4.66 22.45 -18.47
CA TYR A 208 4.88 23.11 -17.20
C TYR A 208 3.69 24.00 -16.78
N ALA A 209 3.13 24.79 -17.70
CA ALA A 209 1.93 25.57 -17.43
C ALA A 209 0.71 24.69 -17.05
N CYS A 210 0.64 23.46 -17.57
CA CYS A 210 -0.35 22.48 -17.14
C CYS A 210 -0.08 21.99 -15.70
N VAL A 211 1.17 21.70 -15.37
CA VAL A 211 1.58 21.35 -13.99
C VAL A 211 1.29 22.46 -13.00
N GLU A 212 1.49 23.73 -13.35
CA GLU A 212 1.10 24.86 -12.48
C GLU A 212 -0.41 24.92 -12.22
N ARG A 213 -1.25 24.49 -13.18
CA ARG A 213 -2.69 24.34 -12.97
C ARG A 213 -3.01 23.21 -11.99
N ILE A 214 -2.28 22.10 -12.08
CA ILE A 214 -2.37 20.99 -11.11
C ILE A 214 -1.97 21.49 -9.72
N GLY A 215 -0.85 22.21 -9.59
CA GLY A 215 -0.39 22.79 -8.34
C GLY A 215 -1.42 23.73 -7.71
N ARG A 216 -2.05 24.61 -8.51
CA ARG A 216 -3.14 25.48 -8.04
C ARG A 216 -4.37 24.71 -7.58
N PHE A 217 -4.75 23.65 -8.30
CA PHE A 217 -5.85 22.77 -7.89
C PHE A 217 -5.55 22.11 -6.54
N VAL A 218 -4.35 21.55 -6.37
CA VAL A 218 -3.92 20.89 -5.13
C VAL A 218 -3.89 21.89 -3.97
N LEU A 219 -3.36 23.10 -4.19
CA LEU A 219 -3.33 24.15 -3.18
C LEU A 219 -4.75 24.58 -2.77
N ALA A 220 -5.65 24.77 -3.73
CA ALA A 220 -7.01 25.19 -3.45
C ALA A 220 -7.83 24.12 -2.71
N LYS A 221 -7.68 22.83 -3.08
CA LYS A 221 -8.47 21.73 -2.50
C LYS A 221 -7.90 21.20 -1.19
N TYR A 222 -6.56 21.14 -1.05
CA TYR A 222 -5.89 20.49 0.07
C TYR A 222 -5.04 21.42 0.94
N GLY A 223 -4.88 22.69 0.55
CA GLY A 223 -4.04 23.65 1.28
C GLY A 223 -2.54 23.30 1.27
N LYS A 224 -2.11 22.40 0.36
CA LYS A 224 -0.73 21.92 0.25
C LYS A 224 -0.12 22.37 -1.08
N GLN A 225 1.16 22.73 -1.06
CA GLN A 225 1.91 22.99 -2.29
C GLN A 225 2.52 21.70 -2.82
N ILE A 226 2.59 21.58 -4.14
CA ILE A 226 3.39 20.52 -4.77
C ILE A 226 4.86 20.90 -4.70
N THR A 227 5.73 19.92 -4.51
CA THR A 227 7.18 20.16 -4.39
C THR A 227 7.77 20.45 -5.77
N LYS A 228 8.92 21.13 -5.81
CA LYS A 228 9.65 21.41 -7.07
C LYS A 228 10.01 20.13 -7.84
N GLN A 229 10.25 19.04 -7.11
CA GLN A 229 10.56 17.73 -7.67
C GLN A 229 9.33 17.12 -8.36
N GLU A 230 8.15 17.22 -7.74
CA GLU A 230 6.89 16.77 -8.32
C GLU A 230 6.53 17.61 -9.55
N GLU A 231 6.77 18.92 -9.51
CA GLU A 231 6.62 19.78 -10.69
C GLU A 231 7.46 19.28 -11.87
N LEU A 232 8.73 18.95 -11.62
CA LEU A 232 9.65 18.47 -12.63
C LEU A 232 9.20 17.10 -13.19
N TYR A 233 8.91 16.13 -12.32
CA TYR A 233 8.50 14.79 -12.76
C TYR A 233 7.21 14.82 -13.55
N LEU A 234 6.20 15.55 -13.08
CA LEU A 234 4.95 15.72 -13.82
C LEU A 234 5.20 16.36 -15.18
N THR A 235 6.03 17.41 -15.24
CA THR A 235 6.38 18.06 -16.52
C THR A 235 6.99 17.06 -17.51
N ILE A 236 7.94 16.23 -17.06
CA ILE A 236 8.57 15.20 -17.89
C ILE A 236 7.55 14.17 -18.38
N HIS A 237 6.68 13.68 -17.50
CA HIS A 237 5.67 12.69 -17.86
C HIS A 237 4.65 13.25 -18.87
N LEU A 238 4.22 14.50 -18.68
CA LEU A 238 3.35 15.18 -19.63
C LEU A 238 4.03 15.40 -20.98
N HIS A 239 5.32 15.74 -20.99
CA HIS A 239 6.09 15.92 -22.22
C HIS A 239 6.24 14.61 -23.00
N GLN A 240 6.50 13.49 -22.31
CA GLN A 240 6.56 12.16 -22.92
C GLN A 240 5.20 11.78 -23.54
N LEU A 241 4.11 12.02 -22.81
CA LEU A 241 2.75 11.76 -23.29
C LEU A 241 2.44 12.58 -24.56
N MET A 242 2.80 13.87 -24.58
CA MET A 242 2.60 14.73 -25.75
C MET A 242 3.48 14.31 -26.93
N THR A 243 4.69 13.84 -26.67
CA THR A 243 5.60 13.35 -27.72
C THR A 243 5.06 12.11 -28.41
N GLU A 244 4.46 11.18 -27.66
CA GLU A 244 3.82 9.98 -28.21
C GLU A 244 2.61 10.35 -29.08
N LYS A 245 1.71 11.21 -28.59
CA LYS A 245 0.55 11.69 -29.37
C LYS A 245 0.93 12.45 -30.63
N ARG A 246 2.02 13.23 -30.60
CA ARG A 246 2.53 13.92 -31.81
C ARG A 246 3.09 12.95 -32.85
N LYS A 247 3.57 11.77 -32.47
CA LYS A 247 4.01 10.72 -33.41
C LYS A 247 2.80 10.02 -34.03
N GLU A 248 1.81 9.64 -33.23
CA GLU A 248 0.57 9.00 -33.69
C GLU A 248 -0.22 9.88 -34.69
N THR A 249 -0.20 11.21 -34.52
CA THR A 249 -0.89 12.13 -35.46
C THR A 249 -0.16 12.29 -36.80
N ARG A 250 1.10 11.84 -36.90
CA ARG A 250 1.94 11.97 -38.10
C ARG A 250 2.00 10.69 -38.95
N GLU A 251 1.49 9.58 -38.43
CA GLU A 251 1.31 8.30 -39.13
C GLU A 251 -0.11 8.22 -39.72
#